data_AF-A0A2G2YEB1-F1
#
_entry.id   AF-A0A2G2YEB1-F1
#
_cell.length_a   1.000
_cell.length_b   1.000
_cell.length_c   1.000
_cell.angle_alpha   90.00
_cell.angle_beta   90.00
_cell.angle_gamma   90.00
#
_symmetry.space_group_name_H-M   'P 1'
#
loop_
_entity.id
_entity.type
_entity.pdbx_description
1 polymer ?
#
loop_
_entity_poly.entity_id
_entity_poly.type
_entity_poly.pdbx_seq_one_letter_code
_entity_poly.pdbx_strand_id
1 'polypeptide(L)'
;MQSDIWGSVSYQGVVTHITGGNFAQSSITITGWLHDFLWAQASQVIQSYGSSLSAYGLFFLGAHFIWAFSLIFLFRGRGYW
;
A
#
# COMPACT_ATOMS: atom_id res chain seq x y z
N MET A 1 5.38 -2.88 11.92
CA MET A 1 4.29 -3.50 12.72
C MET A 1 3.86 -4.84 12.14
N GLN A 2 3.39 -4.91 10.89
CA GLN A 2 2.93 -6.18 10.28
C GLN A 2 4.03 -7.25 10.13
N SER A 3 5.29 -6.82 10.01
CA SER A 3 6.46 -7.69 9.89
C SER A 3 6.90 -8.33 11.20
N ASP A 4 6.95 -7.55 12.28
CA ASP A 4 7.68 -7.91 13.51
C ASP A 4 6.84 -7.81 14.79
N ILE A 5 5.58 -7.38 14.69
CA ILE A 5 4.72 -7.14 15.87
C ILE A 5 3.38 -7.84 15.73
N TRP A 6 2.61 -7.53 14.69
CA TRP A 6 1.28 -8.08 14.49
C TRP A 6 1.33 -9.45 13.83
N GLY A 7 0.44 -10.34 14.27
CA GLY A 7 0.41 -11.73 13.84
C GLY A 7 -0.57 -12.54 14.66
N SER A 8 -0.60 -13.85 14.43
CA SER A 8 -1.32 -14.82 15.26
C SER A 8 -0.34 -15.59 16.13
N VAL A 9 -0.82 -16.10 17.26
CA VAL A 9 -0.05 -16.92 18.19
C VAL A 9 -0.62 -18.34 18.14
N SER A 10 0.24 -19.33 17.93
CA SER A 10 -0.19 -20.74 17.95
C SER A 10 -0.43 -21.23 19.38
N TYR A 11 -1.09 -22.37 19.54
CA TYR A 11 -1.29 -23.02 20.85
C TYR A 11 0.02 -23.35 21.58
N GLN A 12 1.13 -23.43 20.85
CA GLN A 12 2.48 -23.67 21.39
C GLN A 12 3.23 -22.36 21.71
N GLY A 13 2.60 -21.20 21.57
CA GLY A 13 3.19 -19.88 21.86
C GLY A 13 4.07 -19.33 20.73
N VAL A 14 4.10 -19.97 19.56
CA VAL A 14 4.87 -19.49 18.39
C VAL A 14 4.10 -18.36 17.71
N VAL A 15 4.74 -17.21 17.52
CA VAL A 15 4.17 -16.06 16.81
C VAL A 15 4.42 -16.17 15.31
N THR A 16 3.35 -16.09 14.52
CA THR A 16 3.43 -15.98 13.05
C THR A 16 2.99 -14.58 12.62
N HIS A 17 3.96 -13.75 12.23
CA HIS A 17 3.72 -12.37 11.81
C HIS A 17 3.03 -12.30 10.44
N ILE A 18 2.26 -11.23 10.21
CA ILE A 18 1.45 -11.03 8.98
C ILE A 18 2.31 -11.08 7.71
N THR A 19 3.52 -10.50 7.73
CA THR A 19 4.46 -10.54 6.60
C THR A 19 5.73 -11.34 6.89
N GLY A 20 5.71 -12.19 7.93
CA GLY A 20 6.78 -13.17 8.19
C GLY A 20 8.17 -12.60 8.45
N GLY A 21 8.29 -11.43 9.11
CA GLY A 21 9.61 -10.87 9.46
C GLY A 21 10.44 -10.34 8.29
N ASN A 22 9.81 -10.08 7.13
CA ASN A 22 10.51 -9.62 5.93
C ASN A 22 11.16 -8.23 6.03
N PHE A 23 10.88 -7.45 7.08
CA PHE A 23 11.32 -6.06 7.21
C PHE A 23 12.84 -5.92 7.33
N ALA A 24 13.50 -6.82 8.06
CA ALA A 24 14.95 -6.73 8.32
C ALA A 24 15.79 -6.70 7.03
N GLN A 25 15.36 -7.40 5.99
CA GLN A 25 16.09 -7.51 4.72
C GLN A 25 15.46 -6.67 3.60
N SER A 26 14.13 -6.49 3.60
CA SER A 26 13.45 -5.80 2.50
C SER A 26 13.50 -4.27 2.65
N SER A 27 13.48 -3.76 3.90
CA SER A 27 13.41 -2.32 4.17
C SER A 27 14.71 -1.55 3.92
N ILE A 28 15.84 -2.24 3.73
CA ILE A 28 17.13 -1.60 3.48
C ILE A 28 17.35 -1.25 1.99
N THR A 29 16.43 -1.64 1.10
CA THR A 29 16.51 -1.35 -0.34
C THR A 29 15.22 -0.70 -0.85
N ILE A 30 15.34 0.22 -1.81
CA ILE A 30 14.17 0.83 -2.48
C ILE A 30 13.34 -0.24 -3.19
N THR A 31 13.99 -1.23 -3.78
CA THR A 31 13.31 -2.35 -4.46
C THR A 31 12.47 -3.17 -3.48
N GLY A 32 12.96 -3.43 -2.26
CA GLY A 32 12.17 -4.12 -1.24
C GLY A 32 10.97 -3.29 -0.77
N TRP A 33 11.10 -1.96 -0.67
CA TRP A 33 9.94 -1.08 -0.42
C TRP A 33 8.91 -1.12 -1.56
N LEU A 34 9.37 -1.17 -2.81
CA LEU A 34 8.47 -1.23 -3.96
C LEU A 34 7.77 -2.59 -4.06
N HIS A 35 8.52 -3.69 -3.93
CA HIS A 35 8.03 -5.03 -4.17
C HIS A 35 7.31 -5.62 -2.95
N ASP A 36 7.99 -5.69 -1.80
CA ASP A 36 7.49 -6.43 -0.63
C ASP A 36 6.51 -5.62 0.22
N PHE A 37 6.50 -4.29 0.04
CA PHE A 37 5.56 -3.41 0.72
C PHE A 37 4.51 -2.86 -0.25
N LEU A 38 4.86 -1.92 -1.14
CA LEU A 38 3.85 -1.23 -1.96
C LEU A 38 3.09 -2.18 -2.89
N TRP A 39 3.79 -3.04 -3.62
CA TRP A 39 3.18 -3.96 -4.56
C TRP A 39 2.41 -5.09 -3.85
N ALA A 40 3.06 -5.79 -2.91
CA ALA A 40 2.43 -6.90 -2.19
C ALA A 40 1.20 -6.47 -1.37
N GLN A 41 1.27 -5.34 -0.65
CA GLN A 41 0.17 -4.87 0.21
C GLN A 41 -0.90 -4.04 -0.52
N ALA A 42 -0.68 -3.68 -1.79
CA ALA A 42 -1.74 -3.10 -2.62
C ALA A 42 -2.73 -4.16 -3.14
N SER A 43 -2.41 -5.46 -3.03
CA SER A 43 -3.24 -6.55 -3.55
C SER A 43 -4.68 -6.52 -3.02
N GLN A 44 -4.88 -6.18 -1.74
CA GLN A 44 -6.21 -6.12 -1.13
C GLN A 44 -7.06 -4.98 -1.71
N VAL A 45 -6.47 -3.81 -1.97
CA VAL A 45 -7.22 -2.65 -2.47
C VAL A 45 -7.57 -2.81 -3.95
N ILE A 46 -6.67 -3.36 -4.77
CA ILE A 46 -6.91 -3.53 -6.22
C ILE A 46 -7.86 -4.70 -6.53
N GLN A 47 -7.92 -5.73 -5.67
CA GLN A 47 -8.83 -6.87 -5.83
C GLN A 47 -10.17 -6.67 -5.08
N SER A 48 -10.43 -5.47 -4.55
CA SER A 48 -11.61 -5.20 -3.73
C SER A 48 -12.93 -5.07 -4.51
N TYR A 49 -12.90 -5.02 -5.84
CA TYR A 49 -14.09 -4.87 -6.67
C TYR A 49 -15.06 -6.05 -6.49
N GLY A 50 -16.36 -5.74 -6.38
CA GLY A 50 -17.39 -6.75 -6.11
C GLY A 50 -17.48 -7.23 -4.66
N SER A 51 -16.67 -6.68 -3.74
CA SER A 51 -16.72 -6.96 -2.29
C SER A 51 -17.29 -5.78 -1.49
N SER A 52 -17.52 -5.99 -0.20
CA SER A 52 -17.87 -4.92 0.76
C SER A 52 -16.78 -3.86 0.90
N LEU A 53 -15.55 -4.13 0.45
CA LEU A 53 -14.42 -3.20 0.47
C LEU A 53 -14.25 -2.43 -0.85
N SER A 54 -15.15 -2.62 -1.83
CA SER A 54 -15.06 -1.98 -3.16
C SER A 54 -14.96 -0.45 -3.12
N ALA A 55 -15.56 0.20 -2.12
CA ALA A 55 -15.42 1.64 -1.91
C ALA A 55 -13.96 2.07 -1.70
N TYR A 56 -13.14 1.27 -1.03
CA TYR A 56 -11.71 1.57 -0.85
C TYR A 56 -10.96 1.53 -2.18
N GLY A 57 -11.28 0.59 -3.07
CA GLY A 57 -10.74 0.55 -4.43
C GLY A 57 -11.10 1.79 -5.25
N LEU A 58 -12.35 2.25 -5.16
CA LEU A 58 -12.80 3.47 -5.85
C LEU A 58 -12.11 4.72 -5.31
N PHE A 59 -12.00 4.87 -3.99
CA PHE A 59 -11.25 5.99 -3.40
C PHE A 59 -9.76 5.94 -3.71
N PHE A 60 -9.17 4.75 -3.79
CA PHE A 60 -7.79 4.59 -4.22
C PHE A 60 -7.57 5.18 -5.62
N LEU A 61 -8.41 4.85 -6.60
CA LEU A 61 -8.33 5.45 -7.95
C LEU A 61 -8.63 6.95 -7.93
N GLY A 62 -9.65 7.39 -7.19
CA GLY A 62 -10.00 8.80 -7.07
C GLY A 62 -8.86 9.65 -6.49
N ALA A 63 -8.17 9.14 -5.48
CA ALA A 63 -7.00 9.80 -4.90
C ALA A 63 -5.84 9.89 -5.90
N HIS A 64 -5.58 8.84 -6.68
CA HIS A 64 -4.56 8.88 -7.75
C HIS A 64 -4.91 9.92 -8.83
N PHE A 65 -6.19 10.01 -9.20
CA PHE A 65 -6.66 11.02 -10.15
C PHE A 65 -6.43 12.44 -9.62
N ILE A 66 -6.84 12.74 -8.38
CA ILE A 66 -6.67 14.06 -7.77
C ILE A 66 -5.18 14.41 -7.65
N TRP A 67 -4.35 13.46 -7.25
CA TRP A 67 -2.90 13.64 -7.17
C TRP A 67 -2.34 14.05 -8.53
N ALA A 68 -2.63 13.31 -9.60
CA ALA A 68 -2.17 13.64 -10.95
C ALA A 68 -2.75 14.96 -11.47
N PHE A 69 -4.04 15.23 -11.20
CA PHE A 69 -4.71 16.47 -11.58
C PHE A 69 -4.07 17.70 -10.92
N SER A 70 -3.62 17.58 -9.67
CA SER A 70 -2.94 18.66 -8.95
C SER A 70 -1.64 19.11 -9.63
N LEU A 71 -0.94 18.20 -10.33
CA LEU A 71 0.30 18.49 -11.04
C LEU A 71 0.09 19.47 -12.20
N ILE A 72 -1.11 19.52 -12.79
CA ILE A 72 -1.44 20.48 -13.85
C ILE A 72 -1.36 21.91 -13.32
N PHE A 73 -1.85 22.15 -12.10
CA PHE A 73 -1.79 23.46 -11.45
C PHE A 73 -0.39 23.78 -10.92
N LEU A 74 0.35 22.75 -10.48
CA LEU A 74 1.70 22.93 -9.98
C LEU A 74 2.69 23.32 -11.09
N PHE A 75 2.51 22.79 -12.30
CA PHE A 75 3.46 22.96 -13.39
C PHE A 75 3.03 23.95 -14.48
N ARG A 76 1.80 24.51 -14.41
CA ARG A 76 1.32 25.52 -15.36
C ARG A 76 0.97 26.83 -14.67
N GLY A 77 1.37 27.95 -15.28
CA GLY A 77 1.03 29.29 -14.83
C GLY A 77 -0.29 29.79 -15.42
N ARG A 78 -0.92 30.77 -14.75
CA ARG A 78 -2.20 31.37 -15.16
C ARG A 78 -2.17 32.05 -16.54
N GLY A 79 -1.00 32.45 -17.03
CA GLY A 79 -0.87 33.10 -18.35
C GLY A 79 -0.98 32.16 -19.55
N TYR A 80 -0.97 30.84 -19.32
CA TYR A 80 -1.13 29.81 -20.36
C TYR A 80 -2.52 29.15 -20.34
N TRP A 81 -3.23 29.20 -19.21
CA TRP A 81 -4.58 28.65 -19.03
C TRP A 81 -5.64 29.43 -19.81
#